data_AF-A0A2A1ZNM4-F1
#
_entry.id   AF-A0A2A1ZNM4-F1
#
_cell.length_a   1.000
_cell.length_b   1.000
_cell.length_c   1.000
_cell.angle_alpha   90.00
_cell.angle_beta   90.00
_cell.angle_gamma   90.00
#
_symmetry.space_group_name_H-M   'P 1'
#
loop_
_entity.id
_entity.type
_entity.pdbx_description
1 polymer ?
#
loop_
_entity_poly.entity_id
_entity_poly.type
_entity_poly.pdbx_seq_one_letter_code
_entity_poly.pdbx_strand_id
1 'polypeptide(L)'
;MSWTERDKRLVWNNATIVTHEEKDIWRKEACGAWISWNQFGNRDSEYGWEIDHITAVANGGGNELNNLQALYWKNNEFKADKTTTRYCVVTAKGTRNQGV
;
A
#
# COMPACT_ATOMS: atom_id res chain seq x y z
N MET A 1 7.20 15.00 -1.03
CA MET A 1 8.34 14.05 -1.08
C MET A 1 8.22 13.27 -2.37
N SER A 2 9.32 12.93 -3.05
CA SER A 2 9.28 12.13 -4.29
C SER A 2 10.07 10.83 -4.07
N TRP A 3 9.44 9.69 -4.35
CA TRP A 3 10.04 8.37 -4.20
C TRP A 3 10.76 7.94 -5.47
N THR A 4 11.96 7.38 -5.34
CA THR A 4 12.67 6.84 -6.50
C THR A 4 12.04 5.53 -6.98
N GLU A 5 12.29 5.13 -8.23
CA GLU A 5 11.88 3.81 -8.74
C GLU A 5 12.45 2.65 -7.91
N ARG A 6 13.63 2.85 -7.31
CA ARG A 6 14.22 1.88 -6.40
C ARG A 6 13.40 1.76 -5.11
N ASP A 7 12.99 2.88 -4.52
CA ASP A 7 12.18 2.88 -3.30
C ASP A 7 10.83 2.21 -3.55
N LYS A 8 10.17 2.55 -4.67
CA LYS A 8 8.91 1.91 -5.09
C LYS A 8 9.06 0.40 -5.18
N ARG A 9 10.12 -0.11 -5.84
CA ARG A 9 10.34 -1.56 -5.96
C ARG A 9 10.60 -2.21 -4.61
N LEU A 10 11.41 -1.60 -3.75
CA LEU A 10 11.73 -2.15 -2.44
C LEU A 10 10.48 -2.25 -1.56
N VAL A 11 9.66 -1.20 -1.54
CA VAL A 11 8.42 -1.18 -0.76
C VAL A 11 7.36 -2.12 -1.35
N TRP A 12 7.20 -2.14 -2.69
CA TRP A 12 6.34 -3.11 -3.37
C TRP A 12 6.73 -4.55 -3.04
N ASN A 13 8.03 -4.82 -2.95
CA ASN A 13 8.55 -6.14 -2.61
C ASN A 13 8.16 -6.62 -1.22
N ASN A 14 7.83 -5.72 -0.29
CA ASN A 14 7.33 -6.06 1.05
C ASN A 14 5.83 -6.39 1.06
N ALA A 15 5.06 -6.04 0.02
CA ALA A 15 3.64 -6.36 -0.08
C ALA A 15 3.42 -7.86 -0.36
N THR A 16 2.26 -8.37 0.05
CA THR A 16 1.92 -9.80 -0.03
C THR A 16 1.78 -10.26 -1.49
N ILE A 17 2.57 -11.25 -1.88
CA ILE A 17 2.45 -11.95 -3.15
C ILE A 17 1.26 -12.91 -3.07
N VAL A 18 0.33 -12.82 -4.02
CA VAL A 18 -0.85 -13.70 -4.08
C VAL A 18 -0.65 -14.85 -5.07
N THR A 19 -0.07 -14.57 -6.24
CA THR A 19 0.30 -15.55 -7.28
C THR A 19 1.74 -15.30 -7.71
N HIS A 20 2.50 -16.36 -7.99
CA HIS A 20 3.92 -16.20 -8.34
C HIS A 20 4.09 -15.64 -9.76
N GLU A 21 3.16 -15.99 -10.63
CA GLU A 21 3.13 -15.68 -12.07
C GLU A 21 2.91 -14.18 -12.30
N GLU A 22 2.15 -13.52 -11.43
CA GLU A 22 1.77 -12.11 -11.59
C GLU A 22 2.29 -11.20 -10.47
N LYS A 23 3.23 -11.70 -9.63
CA LYS A 23 3.76 -11.00 -8.45
C LYS A 23 4.36 -9.61 -8.74
N ASP A 24 4.78 -9.38 -9.98
CA ASP A 24 5.36 -8.11 -10.42
C ASP A 24 4.28 -7.08 -10.78
N ILE A 25 3.04 -7.53 -11.01
CA ILE A 25 1.90 -6.69 -11.41
C ILE A 25 0.90 -6.56 -10.26
N TRP A 26 0.55 -7.68 -9.60
CA TRP A 26 -0.52 -7.77 -8.63
C TRP A 26 -0.02 -8.23 -7.27
N ARG A 27 -0.42 -7.49 -6.23
CA ARG A 27 -0.16 -7.84 -4.83
C ARG A 27 -1.33 -7.43 -3.94
N LYS A 28 -1.29 -7.90 -2.71
CA LYS A 28 -2.16 -7.39 -1.64
C LYS A 28 -1.34 -6.59 -0.63
N GLU A 29 -1.88 -5.44 -0.26
CA GLU A 29 -1.34 -4.62 0.82
C GLU A 29 -1.70 -5.19 2.21
N ALA A 30 -1.27 -4.54 3.29
CA ALA A 30 -1.41 -5.00 4.67
C ALA A 30 -2.87 -5.25 5.11
N CYS A 31 -3.82 -4.46 4.60
CA CYS A 31 -5.26 -4.66 4.81
C CYS A 31 -5.87 -5.75 3.91
N GLY A 32 -5.12 -6.29 2.96
CA GLY A 32 -5.59 -7.32 2.04
C GLY A 32 -6.31 -6.80 0.79
N ALA A 33 -6.34 -5.48 0.57
CA ALA A 33 -6.80 -4.89 -0.69
C ALA A 33 -5.80 -5.16 -1.82
N TRP A 34 -6.33 -5.37 -3.03
CA TRP A 34 -5.54 -5.50 -4.26
C TRP A 34 -4.88 -4.17 -4.62
N ILE A 35 -3.61 -4.25 -4.98
CA ILE A 35 -2.82 -3.15 -5.54
C ILE A 35 -2.16 -3.61 -6.83
N SER A 36 -1.97 -2.69 -7.77
CA SER A 36 -1.30 -2.94 -9.05
C SER A 36 -0.08 -2.06 -9.22
N TRP A 37 1.08 -2.66 -9.55
CA TRP A 37 2.34 -1.94 -9.73
C TRP A 37 2.20 -0.73 -10.67
N ASN A 38 1.50 -0.93 -11.79
CA ASN A 38 1.26 0.08 -12.83
C ASN A 38 0.31 1.22 -12.41
N GLN A 39 -0.27 1.16 -11.20
CA GLN A 39 -1.22 2.13 -10.68
C GLN A 39 -0.64 2.94 -9.51
N PHE A 40 0.68 3.00 -9.39
CA PHE A 40 1.36 3.80 -8.38
C PHE A 40 0.93 5.28 -8.45
N GLY A 41 0.45 5.82 -7.33
CA GLY A 41 -0.03 7.20 -7.22
C GLY A 41 -1.37 7.49 -7.90
N ASN A 42 -2.04 6.49 -8.49
CA ASN A 42 -3.32 6.68 -9.16
C ASN A 42 -4.50 6.50 -8.20
N ARG A 43 -5.00 7.61 -7.64
CA ARG A 43 -6.19 7.60 -6.75
C ARG A 43 -7.52 7.42 -7.47
N ASP A 44 -7.56 7.41 -8.80
CA ASP A 44 -8.80 7.13 -9.57
C ASP A 44 -8.95 5.63 -9.88
N SER A 45 -7.94 4.81 -9.54
CA SER A 45 -7.91 3.39 -9.83
C SER A 45 -8.51 2.54 -8.71
N GLU A 46 -9.21 1.47 -9.07
CA GLU A 46 -9.64 0.42 -8.13
C GLU A 46 -8.43 -0.24 -7.43
N TYR A 47 -7.23 -0.16 -8.02
CA TYR A 47 -6.02 -0.84 -7.58
C TYR A 47 -4.83 0.10 -7.35
N GLY A 48 -5.10 1.40 -7.23
CA GLY A 48 -4.08 2.40 -6.97
C GLY A 48 -3.40 2.22 -5.62
N TRP A 49 -2.11 2.52 -5.56
CA TRP A 49 -1.35 2.37 -4.32
C TRP A 49 -0.30 3.46 -4.17
N GLU A 50 0.10 3.68 -2.93
CA GLU A 50 1.08 4.68 -2.54
C GLU A 50 2.05 4.07 -1.53
N ILE A 51 3.23 4.68 -1.39
CA ILE A 51 4.14 4.38 -0.28
C ILE A 51 3.72 5.23 0.90
N ASP A 52 3.57 4.59 2.05
CA ASP A 52 3.24 5.22 3.31
C ASP A 52 4.13 4.70 4.45
N HIS A 53 4.21 5.48 5.53
CA HIS A 53 4.96 5.12 6.72
C HIS A 53 4.11 4.28 7.67
N ILE A 54 4.65 3.17 8.18
CA ILE A 54 4.03 2.38 9.25
C ILE A 54 3.85 3.25 10.50
N THR A 55 4.94 3.89 10.94
CA THR A 55 4.92 4.96 11.94
C THR A 55 5.02 6.29 11.23
N ALA A 56 3.99 7.12 11.30
CA ALA A 56 3.97 8.43 10.66
C ALA A 56 5.14 9.32 11.13
N VAL A 57 5.60 10.21 10.26
CA VAL A 57 6.67 11.19 10.57
C VAL A 57 6.30 12.07 11.78
N ALA A 58 5.02 12.44 11.91
CA ALA A 58 4.51 13.19 13.05
C ALA A 58 4.70 12.47 14.40
N ASN A 59 4.85 11.13 14.37
CA ASN A 59 5.07 10.28 15.54
C ASN A 59 6.54 9.81 15.65
N GLY A 60 7.47 10.45 14.93
CA GLY A 60 8.90 10.16 14.97
C GLY A 60 9.36 9.03 14.04
N GLY A 61 8.53 8.58 13.10
CA GLY A 61 8.94 7.61 12.08
C GLY A 61 9.81 8.23 10.97
N GLY A 62 10.76 7.46 10.44
CA GLY A 62 11.64 7.87 9.36
C GLY A 62 11.36 7.14 8.04
N ASN A 63 12.22 7.36 7.04
CA ASN A 63 12.11 6.78 5.70
C ASN A 63 12.88 5.46 5.55
N GLU A 64 13.19 4.80 6.66
CA GLU A 64 13.85 3.51 6.64
C GLU A 64 12.93 2.48 6.00
N LEU A 65 13.49 1.57 5.20
CA LEU A 65 12.68 0.61 4.43
C LEU A 65 11.75 -0.26 5.30
N ASN A 66 12.14 -0.54 6.54
CA ASN A 66 11.32 -1.29 7.49
C ASN A 66 10.14 -0.49 8.07
N ASN A 67 10.16 0.85 7.92
CA ASN A 67 9.06 1.73 8.28
C ASN A 67 8.20 2.12 7.07
N LEU A 68 8.50 1.62 5.87
CA LEU A 68 7.74 1.91 4.66
C LEU A 68 6.91 0.70 4.22
N GLN A 69 5.69 0.97 3.75
CA GLN A 69 4.76 -0.03 3.26
C GLN A 69 4.01 0.47 2.03
N ALA A 70 3.62 -0.46 1.16
CA ALA A 70 2.70 -0.20 0.07
C ALA A 70 1.28 -0.31 0.60
N LEU A 71 0.47 0.73 0.41
CA LEU A 71 -0.93 0.76 0.83
C LEU A 71 -1.85 1.07 -0.35
N TYR A 72 -3.04 0.45 -0.35
CA TYR A 72 -4.11 0.88 -1.23
C TYR A 72 -4.51 2.32 -0.91
N TRP A 73 -4.70 3.15 -1.93
CA TRP A 73 -4.79 4.61 -1.75
C TRP A 73 -5.91 5.05 -0.80
N LYS A 74 -7.09 4.39 -0.78
CA LYS A 74 -8.18 4.74 0.17
C LYS A 74 -7.83 4.37 1.60
N ASN A 75 -7.16 3.23 1.79
CA ASN A 75 -6.73 2.80 3.11
C ASN A 75 -5.61 3.72 3.62
N ASN A 76 -4.70 4.14 2.75
CA ASN A 76 -3.67 5.15 3.05
C ASN A 76 -4.31 6.49 3.46
N GLU A 77 -5.25 6.98 2.66
CA GLU A 77 -5.98 8.23 2.94
C GLU A 77 -6.73 8.17 4.27
N PHE A 78 -7.38 7.05 4.57
CA PHE A 78 -8.07 6.87 5.84
C PHE A 78 -7.12 6.67 7.03
N LYS A 79 -5.93 6.09 6.80
CA LYS A 79 -4.89 5.94 7.83
C LYS A 79 -4.40 7.32 8.28
N ALA A 80 -4.01 8.19 7.34
CA ALA A 80 -3.38 9.47 7.66
C ALA A 80 -2.28 9.29 8.74
N ASP A 81 -2.35 10.04 9.85
CA ASP A 81 -1.37 9.99 10.94
C ASP A 81 -1.70 8.96 12.03
N LYS A 82 -2.72 8.11 11.82
CA LYS A 82 -3.14 7.10 12.80
C LYS A 82 -2.03 6.07 13.00
N THR A 83 -1.72 5.78 14.26
CA THR A 83 -0.81 4.69 14.68
C THR A 83 -1.54 3.37 14.93
N THR A 84 -2.87 3.37 14.87
CA THR A 84 -3.68 2.17 15.04
C THR A 84 -3.68 1.33 13.76
N THR A 85 -3.85 0.01 13.89
CA THR A 85 -4.11 -0.91 12.79
C THR A 85 -5.55 -0.83 12.25
N ARG A 86 -6.42 -0.03 12.87
CA ARG A 86 -7.82 0.14 12.47
C ARG A 86 -8.00 1.20 11.36
N TYR A 87 -7.31 1.03 10.24
CA TYR A 87 -7.45 1.89 9.06
C TYR A 87 -7.92 1.16 7.79
N CYS A 88 -8.13 -0.15 7.88
CA CYS A 88 -8.60 -0.97 6.75
C CYS A 88 -10.09 -0.73 6.46
N VAL A 89 -10.38 0.21 5.56
CA VAL A 89 -11.74 0.53 5.10
C VAL A 89 -12.10 -0.17 3.79
N VAL A 90 -11.12 -0.70 3.08
CA VAL A 90 -11.27 -1.49 1.85
C VAL A 90 -10.42 -2.76 1.94
N THR A 91 -10.98 -3.87 1.47
CA THR A 91 -10.28 -5.16 1.34
C THR A 91 -10.66 -5.86 0.03
N ALA A 92 -9.94 -6.91 -0.35
CA ALA A 92 -10.30 -7.69 -1.52
C ALA A 92 -11.50 -8.63 -1.24
N LYS A 93 -12.48 -8.64 -2.14
CA LYS A 93 -13.50 -9.69 -2.24
C LYS A 93 -13.39 -10.37 -3.60
N GLY A 94 -12.80 -11.56 -3.62
CA GLY A 94 -12.42 -12.23 -4.86
C GLY A 94 -11.35 -11.43 -5.60
N THR A 95 -11.65 -11.05 -6.84
CA THR A 95 -10.73 -10.31 -7.74
C THR A 95 -10.89 -8.79 -7.69
N ARG A 96 -11.79 -8.27 -6.84
CA ARG A 96 -12.12 -6.83 -6.76
C ARG A 96 -11.93 -6.28 -5.36
N ASN A 97 -11.77 -4.98 -5.26
CA ASN A 97 -11.72 -4.28 -3.97
C ASN A 97 -13.13 -3.85 -3.53
N GLN A 98 -13.47 -4.09 -2.27
CA GLN A 98 -14.76 -3.72 -1.67
C GLN A 98 -14.55 -3.11 -0.28
N GLY A 99 -15.42 -2.17 0.10
CA GLY A 99 -15.46 -1.62 1.46
C GLY A 99 -15.75 -2.69 2.52
N VAL A 100 -15.14 -2.53 3.70
CA VAL A 100 -15.36 -3.37 4.89
C VAL A 100 -16.67 -3.00 5.58
#